data_AF-A0A2S7SVS0-F1
#
_entry.id   AF-A0A2S7SVS0-F1
#
_cell.length_a   1.000
_cell.length_b   1.000
_cell.length_c   1.000
_cell.angle_alpha   90.00
_cell.angle_beta   90.00
_cell.angle_gamma   90.00
#
_symmetry.space_group_name_H-M   'P 1'
#
loop_
_entity.id
_entity.type
_entity.pdbx_description
1 polymer ?
#
loop_
_entity_poly.entity_id
_entity_poly.type
_entity_poly.pdbx_seq_one_letter_code
_entity_poly.pdbx_strand_id
1 'polypeptide(L)'
;MSTHIKKAKDLLLTPFRQITEVLRPWVLLGSYIVFAQLHIWWLAIPAATFTILAGFVQMHDTIHNALGLSKQANERLLTLSALLLLKSGHSLKITHLRHHGQCLSEDDPEGAPAMWTLKQVFLNGPYHILSLRLASLRIAPKTKRIQLTETIITVFILLAFIALYYFTGSITGLVYWAIAFVLSSLMPLWASYIPHRMATRNPARLAGAKLARVWTPIISSFAFHHLHHAYPSVPTALLPLAARELPEPEEDDHHHH
;
A
#
# COMPACT_ATOMS: atom_id res chain seq x y z
N MET A 1 -28.96 -0.20 8.05
CA MET A 1 -27.53 -0.38 8.42
C MET A 1 -27.03 -1.85 8.50
N SER A 2 -27.88 -2.89 8.32
CA SER A 2 -27.49 -4.29 8.63
C SER A 2 -27.24 -5.21 7.41
N THR A 3 -27.84 -4.95 6.25
CA THR A 3 -27.77 -5.84 5.06
C THR A 3 -26.54 -5.59 4.18
N HIS A 4 -26.13 -4.34 3.98
CA HIS A 4 -25.01 -3.99 3.10
C HIS A 4 -23.64 -4.35 3.69
N ILE A 5 -23.45 -4.17 5.01
CA ILE A 5 -22.24 -4.60 5.71
C ILE A 5 -22.08 -6.13 5.65
N LYS A 6 -23.20 -6.87 5.73
CA LYS A 6 -23.19 -8.32 5.57
C LYS A 6 -22.79 -8.72 4.15
N LYS A 7 -23.39 -8.09 3.14
CA LYS A 7 -23.04 -8.32 1.72
C LYS A 7 -21.57 -7.99 1.42
N ALA A 8 -21.02 -6.92 2.02
CA ALA A 8 -19.61 -6.59 1.90
C ALA A 8 -18.70 -7.66 2.52
N LYS A 9 -19.08 -8.24 3.65
CA LYS A 9 -18.34 -9.36 4.28
C LYS A 9 -18.38 -10.65 3.46
N ASP A 10 -19.39 -10.81 2.62
CA ASP A 10 -19.53 -11.98 1.74
C ASP A 10 -18.67 -11.85 0.46
N LEU A 11 -18.10 -10.67 0.18
CA LEU A 11 -17.16 -10.46 -0.93
C LEU A 11 -15.76 -10.99 -0.58
N LEU A 12 -15.61 -12.30 -0.68
CA LEU A 12 -14.37 -13.02 -0.41
C LEU A 12 -13.64 -13.40 -1.71
N LEU A 13 -12.31 -13.49 -1.64
CA LEU A 13 -11.51 -14.03 -2.73
C LEU A 13 -11.81 -15.53 -2.89
N THR A 14 -11.95 -15.97 -4.13
CA THR A 14 -11.87 -17.41 -4.44
C THR A 14 -10.46 -17.93 -4.13
N PRO A 15 -10.27 -19.24 -3.84
CA PRO A 15 -8.94 -19.78 -3.54
C PRO A 15 -7.90 -19.44 -4.62
N PHE A 16 -8.28 -19.50 -5.89
CA PHE A 16 -7.41 -19.14 -7.00
C PHE A 16 -7.00 -17.66 -6.98
N ARG A 17 -7.95 -16.74 -6.73
CA ARG A 17 -7.64 -15.31 -6.62
C ARG A 17 -6.80 -15.01 -5.38
N GLN A 18 -7.09 -15.66 -4.25
CA GLN A 18 -6.29 -15.54 -3.04
C GLN A 18 -4.83 -15.92 -3.30
N ILE A 19 -4.58 -17.09 -3.92
CA ILE A 19 -3.23 -17.51 -4.31
C ILE A 19 -2.59 -16.50 -5.26
N THR A 20 -3.35 -15.99 -6.23
CA THR A 20 -2.86 -14.98 -7.18
C THR A 20 -2.41 -13.71 -6.47
N GLU A 21 -3.23 -13.14 -5.58
CA GLU A 21 -2.86 -11.93 -4.83
C GLU A 21 -1.71 -12.17 -3.85
N VAL A 22 -1.63 -13.36 -3.25
CA VAL A 22 -0.51 -13.74 -2.38
C VAL A 22 0.79 -13.84 -3.16
N LEU A 23 0.79 -14.46 -4.35
CA LEU A 23 2.00 -14.71 -5.14
C LEU A 23 2.43 -13.54 -6.03
N ARG A 24 1.50 -12.67 -6.43
CA ARG A 24 1.72 -11.57 -7.39
C ARG A 24 3.01 -10.76 -7.13
N PRO A 25 3.25 -10.14 -5.97
CA PRO A 25 4.47 -9.34 -5.77
C PRO A 25 5.75 -10.19 -5.84
N TRP A 26 5.70 -11.45 -5.42
CA TRP A 26 6.87 -12.34 -5.41
C TRP A 26 7.23 -12.82 -6.81
N VAL A 27 6.24 -13.13 -7.64
CA VAL A 27 6.45 -13.47 -9.06
C VAL A 27 7.02 -12.26 -9.82
N LEU A 28 6.53 -11.06 -9.54
CA LEU A 28 7.06 -9.83 -10.12
C LEU A 28 8.49 -9.54 -9.66
N LEU A 29 8.82 -9.79 -8.39
CA LEU A 29 10.19 -9.68 -7.88
C LEU A 29 11.12 -10.67 -8.56
N GLY A 30 10.70 -11.93 -8.71
CA GLY A 30 11.46 -12.95 -9.45
C GLY A 30 11.70 -12.55 -10.90
N SER A 31 10.66 -12.00 -11.56
CA SER A 31 10.77 -11.48 -12.92
C SER A 31 11.76 -10.32 -13.02
N TYR A 32 11.73 -9.39 -12.06
CA TYR A 32 12.70 -8.30 -11.97
C TYR A 32 14.13 -8.83 -11.89
N ILE A 33 14.39 -9.78 -10.99
CA ILE A 33 15.72 -10.38 -10.80
C ILE A 33 16.17 -11.03 -12.12
N VAL A 34 15.34 -11.86 -12.74
CA VAL A 34 15.66 -12.52 -14.02
C VAL A 34 15.99 -11.49 -15.10
N PHE A 35 15.16 -10.48 -15.31
CA PHE A 35 15.41 -9.46 -16.33
C PHE A 35 16.66 -8.63 -16.04
N ALA A 36 16.93 -8.31 -14.77
CA ALA A 36 18.14 -7.58 -14.39
C ALA A 36 19.41 -8.41 -14.64
N GLN A 37 19.40 -9.72 -14.33
CA GLN A 37 20.52 -10.62 -14.60
C GLN A 37 20.76 -10.82 -16.11
N LEU A 38 19.70 -10.78 -16.92
CA LEU A 38 19.79 -10.81 -18.38
C LEU A 38 20.09 -9.42 -19.00
N HIS A 39 20.32 -8.39 -18.19
CA HIS A 39 20.54 -7.00 -18.62
C HIS A 39 19.40 -6.38 -19.45
N ILE A 40 18.18 -6.90 -19.33
CA ILE A 40 16.97 -6.41 -20.01
C ILE A 40 16.31 -5.31 -19.16
N TRP A 41 17.02 -4.19 -18.98
CA TRP A 41 16.63 -3.13 -18.04
C TRP A 41 15.27 -2.49 -18.32
N TRP A 42 14.87 -2.40 -19.59
CA TRP A 42 13.58 -1.86 -19.99
C TRP A 42 12.40 -2.73 -19.53
N LEU A 43 12.62 -4.03 -19.24
CA LEU A 43 11.64 -4.91 -18.57
C LEU A 43 11.87 -4.99 -17.06
N ALA A 44 13.13 -4.94 -16.62
CA ALA A 44 13.46 -5.01 -15.20
C ALA A 44 12.86 -3.83 -14.41
N ILE A 45 13.04 -2.59 -14.90
CA ILE A 45 12.55 -1.39 -14.19
C ILE A 45 11.01 -1.42 -14.01
N PRO A 46 10.20 -1.70 -15.04
CA PRO A 46 8.77 -1.94 -14.86
C PRO A 46 8.45 -3.08 -13.90
N ALA A 47 9.15 -4.22 -13.98
CA ALA A 47 8.91 -5.35 -13.07
C ALA A 47 9.15 -4.99 -11.60
N ALA A 48 10.23 -4.26 -11.28
CA ALA A 48 10.48 -3.73 -9.94
C ALA A 48 9.39 -2.74 -9.50
N THR A 49 8.98 -1.84 -10.40
CA THR A 49 7.89 -0.88 -10.17
C THR A 49 6.59 -1.60 -9.80
N PHE A 50 6.19 -2.61 -10.58
CA PHE A 50 4.99 -3.40 -10.30
C PHE A 50 5.13 -4.28 -9.06
N THR A 51 6.34 -4.75 -8.72
CA THR A 51 6.61 -5.45 -7.47
C THR A 51 6.26 -4.57 -6.28
N ILE A 52 6.74 -3.32 -6.26
CA ILE A 52 6.52 -2.37 -5.16
C ILE A 52 5.03 -2.02 -5.04
N LEU A 53 4.37 -1.76 -6.17
CA LEU A 53 2.95 -1.44 -6.17
C LEU A 53 2.09 -2.66 -5.78
N ALA A 54 2.42 -3.87 -6.23
CA ALA A 54 1.74 -5.09 -5.80
C ALA A 54 1.99 -5.39 -4.32
N GLY A 55 3.20 -5.11 -3.83
CA GLY A 55 3.56 -5.18 -2.41
C GLY A 55 2.74 -4.20 -1.59
N PHE A 56 2.50 -2.98 -2.09
CA PHE A 56 1.66 -1.98 -1.43
C PHE A 56 0.24 -2.51 -1.23
N VAL A 57 -0.38 -3.04 -2.29
CA VAL A 57 -1.72 -3.62 -2.23
C VAL A 57 -1.76 -4.80 -1.26
N GLN A 58 -0.79 -5.71 -1.35
CA GLN A 58 -0.75 -6.88 -0.48
C GLN A 58 -0.62 -6.47 0.99
N MET A 59 0.25 -5.51 1.28
CA MET A 59 0.41 -4.93 2.61
C MET A 59 -0.89 -4.30 3.09
N HIS A 60 -1.53 -3.47 2.26
CA HIS A 60 -2.80 -2.82 2.56
C HIS A 60 -3.93 -3.83 2.87
N ASP A 61 -4.12 -4.84 2.02
CA ASP A 61 -5.12 -5.90 2.27
C ASP A 61 -4.79 -6.70 3.54
N THR A 62 -3.52 -6.92 3.88
CA THR A 62 -3.14 -7.57 5.14
C THR A 62 -3.37 -6.69 6.38
N ILE A 63 -3.33 -5.36 6.27
CA ILE A 63 -3.70 -4.48 7.40
C ILE A 63 -5.14 -4.76 7.84
N HIS A 64 -6.04 -4.97 6.86
CA HIS A 64 -7.46 -5.22 7.06
C HIS A 64 -7.84 -6.69 7.19
N ASN A 65 -6.87 -7.62 7.11
CA ASN A 65 -7.09 -9.07 7.05
C ASN A 65 -8.02 -9.50 5.89
N ALA A 66 -8.03 -8.76 4.78
CA ALA A 66 -8.96 -8.95 3.68
C ALA A 66 -8.63 -10.19 2.82
N LEU A 67 -7.39 -10.69 2.88
CA LEU A 67 -6.96 -11.80 2.03
C LEU A 67 -7.52 -13.17 2.43
N GLY A 68 -8.24 -13.31 3.55
CA GLY A 68 -8.80 -14.60 3.99
C GLY A 68 -7.75 -15.60 4.49
N LEU A 69 -6.62 -15.10 4.98
CA LEU A 69 -5.53 -15.91 5.55
C LEU A 69 -5.74 -16.13 7.06
N SER A 70 -5.06 -17.14 7.62
CA SER A 70 -4.97 -17.26 9.08
C SER A 70 -4.26 -16.04 9.68
N LYS A 71 -4.58 -15.68 10.92
CA LYS A 71 -3.97 -14.53 11.61
C LYS A 71 -2.44 -14.54 11.54
N GLN A 72 -1.81 -15.68 11.79
CA GLN A 72 -0.35 -15.80 11.74
C GLN A 72 0.21 -15.62 10.34
N ALA A 73 -0.44 -16.21 9.32
CA ALA A 73 -0.02 -16.03 7.93
C ALA A 73 -0.18 -14.58 7.49
N ASN A 74 -1.26 -13.92 7.90
CA ASN A 74 -1.52 -12.51 7.60
C ASN A 74 -0.48 -11.58 8.22
N GLU A 75 -0.13 -11.72 9.51
CA GLU A 75 0.91 -10.88 10.13
C GLU A 75 2.30 -11.11 9.50
N ARG A 76 2.63 -12.35 9.11
CA ARG A 76 3.88 -12.62 8.38
C ARG A 76 3.88 -11.95 7.02
N LEU A 77 2.78 -12.07 6.29
CA LEU A 77 2.64 -11.46 4.96
C LEU A 77 2.64 -9.93 5.03
N LEU A 78 2.09 -9.33 6.08
CA LEU A 78 2.18 -7.89 6.34
C LEU A 78 3.64 -7.43 6.43
N THR A 79 4.45 -8.10 7.25
CA THR A 79 5.88 -7.79 7.35
C THR A 79 6.60 -8.01 6.01
N LEU A 80 6.38 -9.15 5.37
CA LEU A 80 7.06 -9.51 4.12
C LEU A 80 6.73 -8.53 2.99
N SER A 81 5.45 -8.20 2.80
CA SER A 81 5.00 -7.24 1.78
C SER A 81 5.51 -5.83 2.07
N ALA A 82 5.52 -5.38 3.33
CA ALA A 82 6.09 -4.09 3.69
C ALA A 82 7.61 -4.00 3.47
N LEU A 83 8.35 -5.10 3.64
CA LEU A 83 9.78 -5.17 3.35
C LEU A 83 10.09 -5.02 1.86
N LEU A 84 9.18 -5.41 0.95
CA LEU A 84 9.33 -5.10 -0.49
C LEU A 84 9.34 -3.60 -0.76
N LEU A 85 8.69 -2.81 0.09
CA LEU A 85 8.69 -1.35 0.05
C LEU A 85 9.80 -0.74 0.92
N LEU A 86 10.58 -1.56 1.62
CA LEU A 86 11.57 -1.12 2.62
C LEU A 86 10.93 -0.30 3.75
N LYS A 87 9.75 -0.73 4.21
CA LYS A 87 8.96 -0.08 5.28
C LYS A 87 8.66 -1.04 6.43
N SER A 88 8.14 -0.49 7.53
CA SER A 88 7.57 -1.27 8.63
C SER A 88 6.07 -1.45 8.42
N GLY A 89 5.64 -2.71 8.20
CA GLY A 89 4.24 -3.05 8.00
C GLY A 89 3.41 -2.80 9.24
N HIS A 90 3.96 -3.08 10.43
CA HIS A 90 3.25 -2.86 11.69
C HIS A 90 3.11 -1.38 12.02
N SER A 91 4.08 -0.55 11.65
CA SER A 91 3.96 0.91 11.78
C SER A 91 2.82 1.44 10.91
N LEU A 92 2.78 1.04 9.64
CA LEU A 92 1.74 1.43 8.70
C LEU A 92 0.36 0.90 9.09
N LYS A 93 0.27 -0.34 9.59
CA LYS A 93 -0.98 -0.89 10.14
C LYS A 93 -1.58 -0.01 11.22
N ILE A 94 -0.75 0.51 12.14
CA ILE A 94 -1.24 1.36 13.23
C ILE A 94 -1.74 2.70 12.70
N THR A 95 -0.97 3.36 11.83
CA THR A 95 -1.36 4.67 11.29
C THR A 95 -2.55 4.57 10.35
N HIS A 96 -2.65 3.48 9.59
CA HIS A 96 -3.74 3.28 8.65
C HIS A 96 -5.05 2.95 9.35
N LEU A 97 -5.03 2.12 10.40
CA LEU A 97 -6.22 1.90 11.21
C LEU A 97 -6.62 3.16 12.00
N ARG A 98 -5.66 3.99 12.40
CA ARG A 98 -5.92 5.33 12.96
C ARG A 98 -6.59 6.23 11.93
N HIS A 99 -6.10 6.23 10.69
CA HIS A 99 -6.69 6.95 9.56
C HIS A 99 -8.14 6.55 9.32
N HIS A 100 -8.47 5.26 9.27
CA HIS A 100 -9.87 4.84 9.15
C HIS A 100 -10.74 5.25 10.33
N GLY A 101 -10.20 5.26 11.56
CA GLY A 101 -10.95 5.62 12.75
C GLY A 101 -11.14 7.12 12.96
N GLN A 102 -10.26 7.96 12.41
CA GLN A 102 -10.22 9.40 12.64
C GLN A 102 -9.82 10.17 11.36
N CYS A 103 -10.38 9.74 10.22
CA CYS A 103 -10.00 10.18 8.88
C CYS A 103 -9.98 11.70 8.76
N LEU A 104 -8.85 12.26 8.32
CA LEU A 104 -8.59 13.68 8.11
C LEU A 104 -8.69 14.58 9.35
N SER A 105 -8.80 14.01 10.55
CA SER A 105 -8.68 14.78 11.80
C SER A 105 -7.23 15.21 12.07
N GLU A 106 -7.03 16.07 13.06
CA GLU A 106 -5.68 16.47 13.49
C GLU A 106 -4.82 15.30 14.02
N ASP A 107 -5.43 14.22 14.53
CA ASP A 107 -4.74 13.00 15.02
C ASP A 107 -4.60 11.91 13.94
N ASP A 108 -4.69 12.30 12.66
CA ASP A 108 -4.51 11.44 11.49
C ASP A 108 -3.17 11.72 10.77
N PRO A 109 -2.07 11.11 11.23
CA PRO A 109 -0.76 11.35 10.63
C PRO A 109 -0.65 10.82 9.19
N GLU A 110 -1.48 9.85 8.79
CA GLU A 110 -1.48 9.27 7.45
C GLU A 110 -2.33 10.07 6.44
N GLY A 111 -3.45 10.62 6.89
CA GLY A 111 -4.28 11.56 6.15
C GLY A 111 -3.72 12.98 6.09
N ALA A 112 -2.81 13.37 6.99
CA ALA A 112 -2.20 14.71 7.03
C ALA A 112 -1.71 15.27 5.67
N PRO A 113 -1.10 14.47 4.77
CA PRO A 113 -0.75 14.94 3.43
C PRO A 113 -1.91 15.50 2.62
N ALA A 114 -3.15 15.05 2.83
CA ALA A 114 -4.35 15.62 2.20
C ALA A 114 -4.54 17.12 2.53
N MET A 115 -3.98 17.61 3.64
CA MET A 115 -4.06 19.02 4.04
C MET A 115 -2.86 19.85 3.57
N TRP A 116 -1.84 19.23 2.99
CA TRP A 116 -0.64 19.92 2.50
C TRP A 116 -0.91 20.67 1.19
N THR A 117 0.00 21.58 0.82
CA THR A 117 0.14 22.06 -0.56
C THR A 117 0.91 21.03 -1.39
N LEU A 118 0.77 21.05 -2.72
CA LEU A 118 1.53 20.14 -3.57
C LEU A 118 3.05 20.27 -3.37
N LYS A 119 3.55 21.50 -3.13
CA LYS A 119 4.95 21.75 -2.79
C LYS A 119 5.37 21.03 -1.50
N GLN A 120 4.55 21.09 -0.46
CA GLN A 120 4.79 20.39 0.80
C GLN A 120 4.79 18.87 0.61
N VAL A 121 3.94 18.31 -0.25
CA VAL A 121 3.94 16.87 -0.57
C VAL A 121 5.29 16.43 -1.13
N PHE A 122 5.86 17.16 -2.09
CA PHE A 122 7.16 16.78 -2.66
C PHE A 122 8.33 16.99 -1.69
N LEU A 123 8.30 18.05 -0.88
CA LEU A 123 9.38 18.34 0.08
C LEU A 123 9.37 17.40 1.29
N ASN A 124 8.18 17.12 1.83
CA ASN A 124 8.02 16.32 3.05
C ASN A 124 7.80 14.83 2.77
N GLY A 125 7.46 14.47 1.53
CA GLY A 125 7.14 13.10 1.11
C GLY A 125 8.21 12.06 1.50
N PRO A 126 9.51 12.29 1.20
CA PRO A 126 10.59 11.39 1.61
C PRO A 126 10.68 11.14 3.13
N TYR A 127 10.23 12.10 3.94
CA TYR A 127 10.31 12.05 5.40
C TYR A 127 9.03 11.58 6.08
N HIS A 128 7.89 11.59 5.39
CA HIS A 128 6.59 11.25 5.96
C HIS A 128 6.56 9.83 6.55
N ILE A 129 7.30 8.88 5.97
CA ILE A 129 7.39 7.53 6.54
C ILE A 129 8.05 7.51 7.93
N LEU A 130 8.98 8.43 8.20
CA LEU A 130 9.60 8.57 9.51
C LEU A 130 8.61 9.17 10.50
N SER A 131 7.79 10.14 10.09
CA SER A 131 6.74 10.69 10.96
C SER A 131 5.66 9.65 11.28
N LEU A 132 5.23 8.83 10.31
CA LEU A 132 4.31 7.71 10.53
C LEU A 132 4.89 6.71 11.53
N ARG A 133 6.20 6.46 11.46
CA ARG A 133 6.88 5.59 12.41
C ARG A 133 6.84 6.12 13.83
N LEU A 134 7.22 7.38 14.02
CA LEU A 134 7.17 8.03 15.33
C LEU A 134 5.74 8.06 15.88
N ALA A 135 4.76 8.41 15.05
CA ALA A 135 3.35 8.40 15.41
C ALA A 135 2.88 7.00 15.83
N SER A 136 3.23 5.96 15.07
CA SER A 136 2.84 4.59 15.39
C SER A 136 3.37 4.11 16.75
N LEU A 137 4.59 4.52 17.14
CA LEU A 137 5.17 4.19 18.45
C LEU A 137 4.53 4.99 19.59
N ARG A 138 4.03 6.20 19.33
CA ARG A 138 3.23 6.96 20.29
C ARG A 138 1.85 6.34 20.47
N ILE A 139 1.17 5.98 19.37
CA ILE A 139 -0.17 5.38 19.37
C ILE A 139 -0.16 3.98 20.00
N ALA A 140 0.82 3.14 19.64
CA ALA A 140 0.88 1.75 20.08
C ALA A 140 2.31 1.33 20.49
N PRO A 141 2.82 1.82 21.63
CA PRO A 141 4.20 1.58 22.07
C PRO A 141 4.54 0.10 22.28
N LYS A 142 3.54 -0.75 22.55
CA LYS A 142 3.69 -2.20 22.69
C LYS A 142 4.19 -2.88 21.41
N THR A 143 4.06 -2.23 20.25
CA THR A 143 4.55 -2.75 18.96
C THR A 143 6.03 -2.42 18.68
N LYS A 144 6.72 -1.73 19.59
CA LYS A 144 8.12 -1.30 19.43
C LYS A 144 9.06 -2.43 18.99
N ARG A 145 8.92 -3.63 19.58
CA ARG A 145 9.80 -4.76 19.27
C ARG A 145 9.68 -5.22 17.82
N ILE A 146 8.46 -5.46 17.34
CA ILE A 146 8.24 -5.91 15.96
C ILE A 146 8.65 -4.83 14.95
N GLN A 147 8.33 -3.56 15.21
CA GLN A 147 8.77 -2.47 14.34
C GLN A 147 10.30 -2.38 14.29
N LEU A 148 10.99 -2.49 15.43
CA LEU A 148 12.45 -2.49 15.48
C LEU A 148 13.03 -3.65 14.66
N THR A 149 12.48 -4.86 14.79
CA THR A 149 12.86 -6.01 13.96
C THR A 149 12.71 -5.72 12.46
N GLU A 150 11.57 -5.18 12.03
CA GLU A 150 11.34 -4.80 10.62
C GLU A 150 12.35 -3.76 10.12
N THR A 151 12.74 -2.79 10.96
CA THR A 151 13.78 -1.82 10.61
C THR A 151 15.16 -2.45 10.52
N ILE A 152 15.51 -3.31 11.47
CA ILE A 152 16.80 -4.01 11.44
C ILE A 152 16.89 -4.82 10.14
N ILE A 153 15.83 -5.56 9.78
CA ILE A 153 15.78 -6.30 8.52
C ILE A 153 15.91 -5.37 7.31
N THR A 154 15.21 -4.23 7.31
CA THR A 154 15.32 -3.23 6.22
C THR A 154 16.76 -2.72 6.07
N VAL A 155 17.43 -2.37 7.17
CA VAL A 155 18.83 -1.94 7.16
C VAL A 155 19.74 -3.06 6.66
N PHE A 156 19.54 -4.30 7.10
CA PHE A 156 20.29 -5.44 6.58
C PHE A 156 20.10 -5.64 5.08
N ILE A 157 18.88 -5.49 4.54
CA ILE A 157 18.61 -5.57 3.10
C ILE A 157 19.36 -4.47 2.35
N LEU A 158 19.34 -3.22 2.85
CA LEU A 158 20.06 -2.10 2.24
C LEU A 158 21.58 -2.32 2.25
N LEU A 159 22.13 -2.78 3.37
CA LEU A 159 23.55 -3.14 3.48
C LEU A 159 23.89 -4.30 2.53
N ALA A 160 23.01 -5.28 2.37
CA ALA A 160 23.20 -6.38 1.42
C ALA A 160 23.22 -5.87 -0.03
N PHE A 161 22.40 -4.88 -0.40
CA PHE A 161 22.45 -4.26 -1.73
C PHE A 161 23.78 -3.53 -1.98
N ILE A 162 24.28 -2.80 -0.98
CA ILE A 162 25.57 -2.11 -1.06
C ILE A 162 26.71 -3.13 -1.16
N ALA A 163 26.69 -4.18 -0.33
CA ALA A 163 27.67 -5.25 -0.36
C ALA A 163 27.67 -5.98 -1.71
N LEU A 164 26.48 -6.29 -2.26
CA LEU A 164 26.34 -6.91 -3.57
C LEU A 164 27.01 -6.05 -4.65
N TYR A 165 26.77 -4.74 -4.66
CA TYR A 165 27.45 -3.83 -5.58
C TYR A 165 28.97 -3.82 -5.37
N TYR A 166 29.43 -3.70 -4.13
CA TYR A 166 30.86 -3.61 -3.82
C TYR A 166 31.64 -4.87 -4.22
N PHE A 167 31.10 -6.06 -3.94
CA PHE A 167 31.79 -7.33 -4.16
C PHE A 167 31.60 -7.92 -5.56
N THR A 168 30.51 -7.57 -6.27
CA THR A 168 30.19 -8.17 -7.58
C THR A 168 30.04 -7.17 -8.71
N GLY A 169 30.01 -5.86 -8.41
CA GLY A 169 29.65 -4.82 -9.38
C GLY A 169 28.16 -4.79 -9.76
N SER A 170 27.33 -5.69 -9.22
CA SER A 170 25.92 -5.76 -9.59
C SER A 170 25.12 -4.59 -9.02
N ILE A 171 24.54 -3.78 -9.90
CA ILE A 171 23.67 -2.66 -9.53
C ILE A 171 22.23 -3.08 -9.20
N THR A 172 21.88 -4.36 -9.33
CA THR A 172 20.50 -4.87 -9.20
C THR A 172 19.86 -4.42 -7.89
N GLY A 173 20.48 -4.68 -6.74
CA GLY A 173 19.93 -4.23 -5.45
C GLY A 173 19.73 -2.72 -5.34
N LEU A 174 20.69 -1.94 -5.87
CA LEU A 174 20.64 -0.48 -5.84
C LEU A 174 19.54 0.10 -6.73
N VAL A 175 19.31 -0.48 -7.91
CA VAL A 175 18.21 -0.08 -8.79
C VAL A 175 16.86 -0.37 -8.14
N TYR A 176 16.68 -1.55 -7.54
CA TYR A 176 15.45 -1.87 -6.79
C TYR A 176 15.23 -0.86 -5.67
N TRP A 177 16.27 -0.58 -4.88
CA TRP A 177 16.21 0.39 -3.80
C TRP A 177 15.84 1.79 -4.31
N ALA A 178 16.46 2.28 -5.39
CA ALA A 178 16.15 3.59 -5.95
C ALA A 178 14.66 3.71 -6.35
N ILE A 179 14.10 2.68 -7.01
CA ILE A 179 12.69 2.66 -7.39
C ILE A 179 11.80 2.63 -6.14
N ALA A 180 12.11 1.77 -5.16
CA ALA A 180 11.38 1.69 -3.89
C ALA A 180 11.40 3.01 -3.12
N PHE A 181 12.54 3.70 -3.11
CA PHE A 181 12.70 5.01 -2.49
C PHE A 181 11.86 6.07 -3.17
N VAL A 182 11.89 6.17 -4.51
CA VAL A 182 11.10 7.15 -5.27
C VAL A 182 9.60 6.91 -5.06
N LEU A 183 9.11 5.68 -5.24
CA LEU A 183 7.70 5.37 -5.05
C LEU A 183 7.25 5.60 -3.60
N SER A 184 8.10 5.26 -2.64
CA SER A 184 7.81 5.50 -1.21
C SER A 184 7.77 6.98 -0.85
N SER A 185 8.65 7.79 -1.44
CA SER A 185 8.70 9.24 -1.23
C SER A 185 7.48 9.95 -1.83
N LEU A 186 6.94 9.40 -2.91
CA LEU A 186 5.72 9.89 -3.56
C LEU A 186 4.44 9.31 -2.96
N MET A 187 4.52 8.36 -2.03
CA MET A 187 3.34 7.75 -1.41
C MET A 187 2.37 8.75 -0.78
N PRO A 188 2.81 9.83 -0.12
CA PRO A 188 1.89 10.85 0.39
C PRO A 188 1.09 11.55 -0.71
N LEU A 189 1.65 11.65 -1.93
CA LEU A 189 0.95 12.18 -3.09
C LEU A 189 -0.18 11.23 -3.52
N TRP A 190 0.16 9.97 -3.75
CA TRP A 190 -0.79 9.03 -4.37
C TRP A 190 -1.72 8.35 -3.36
N ALA A 191 -1.29 8.07 -2.13
CA ALA A 191 -2.08 7.34 -1.12
C ALA A 191 -2.95 8.25 -0.25
N SER A 192 -2.67 9.56 -0.22
CA SER A 192 -3.35 10.49 0.70
C SER A 192 -3.78 11.78 0.00
N TYR A 193 -2.84 12.55 -0.57
CA TYR A 193 -3.15 13.85 -1.19
C TYR A 193 -4.17 13.76 -2.33
N ILE A 194 -3.92 12.89 -3.30
CA ILE A 194 -4.78 12.73 -4.49
C ILE A 194 -6.14 12.11 -4.13
N PRO A 195 -6.21 10.96 -3.41
CA PRO A 195 -7.49 10.28 -3.17
C PRO A 195 -8.47 11.09 -2.33
N HIS A 196 -7.98 11.89 -1.38
CA HIS A 196 -8.83 12.73 -0.51
C HIS A 196 -9.19 14.10 -1.12
N ARG A 197 -8.57 14.50 -2.23
CA ARG A 197 -8.88 15.76 -2.94
C ARG A 197 -9.60 15.57 -4.26
N MET A 198 -9.63 14.37 -4.81
CA MET A 198 -10.35 14.10 -6.05
C MET A 198 -11.83 13.84 -5.77
N ALA A 199 -12.68 14.77 -6.18
CA ALA A 199 -14.12 14.60 -6.14
C ALA A 199 -14.56 13.28 -6.81
N THR A 200 -15.62 12.67 -6.28
CA THR A 200 -16.17 11.39 -6.74
C THR A 200 -16.57 11.42 -8.22
N ARG A 201 -16.92 12.59 -8.76
CA ARG A 201 -17.27 12.77 -10.18
C ARG A 201 -16.11 13.21 -11.08
N ASN A 202 -14.88 13.25 -10.58
CA ASN A 202 -13.74 13.69 -11.38
C ASN A 202 -13.50 12.75 -12.59
N PRO A 203 -13.40 13.29 -13.82
CA PRO A 203 -13.17 12.50 -15.03
C PRO A 203 -11.93 11.60 -14.96
N ALA A 204 -10.86 12.06 -14.29
CA ALA A 204 -9.63 11.28 -14.08
C ALA A 204 -9.87 10.08 -13.16
N ARG A 205 -10.70 10.23 -12.11
CA ARG A 205 -11.11 9.12 -11.24
C ARG A 205 -11.96 8.11 -12.01
N LEU A 206 -12.90 8.57 -12.83
CA LEU A 206 -13.74 7.70 -13.66
C LEU A 206 -12.93 6.93 -14.72
N ALA A 207 -11.95 7.58 -15.34
CA ALA A 207 -11.00 6.94 -16.24
C ALA A 207 -10.14 5.90 -15.50
N GLY A 208 -9.63 6.24 -14.32
CA GLY A 208 -8.92 5.32 -13.43
C GLY A 208 -9.77 4.12 -13.01
N ALA A 209 -11.03 4.33 -12.63
CA ALA A 209 -11.98 3.27 -12.28
C ALA A 209 -12.30 2.36 -13.47
N LYS A 210 -12.30 2.89 -14.70
CA LYS A 210 -12.45 2.09 -15.93
C LYS A 210 -11.17 1.29 -16.24
N LEU A 211 -9.99 1.87 -16.02
CA LEU A 211 -8.70 1.22 -16.22
C LEU A 211 -8.42 0.13 -15.14
N ALA A 212 -8.84 0.37 -13.90
CA ALA A 212 -8.79 -0.61 -12.80
C ALA A 212 -9.53 -1.91 -13.11
N ARG A 213 -10.56 -1.86 -13.97
CA ARG A 213 -11.28 -3.05 -14.45
C ARG A 213 -10.45 -3.91 -15.40
N VAL A 214 -9.45 -3.32 -16.06
CA VAL A 214 -8.56 -3.99 -17.02
C VAL A 214 -7.23 -4.35 -16.35
N TRP A 215 -6.74 -3.54 -15.41
CA TRP A 215 -5.48 -3.82 -14.70
C TRP A 215 -5.35 -3.19 -13.29
N THR A 216 -4.84 -4.03 -12.38
CA THR A 216 -4.33 -3.81 -11.00
C THR A 216 -5.30 -3.42 -9.87
N PRO A 217 -5.22 -4.16 -8.73
CA PRO A 217 -5.69 -3.67 -7.42
C PRO A 217 -5.07 -2.33 -7.02
N ILE A 218 -3.90 -1.96 -7.57
CA ILE A 218 -3.21 -0.69 -7.33
C ILE A 218 -4.09 0.49 -7.77
N ILE A 219 -4.60 0.46 -9.02
CA ILE A 219 -5.52 1.50 -9.51
C ILE A 219 -6.87 1.40 -8.78
N SER A 220 -7.27 0.20 -8.37
CA SER A 220 -8.51 0.01 -7.58
C SER A 220 -8.43 0.68 -6.20
N SER A 221 -7.29 0.57 -5.51
CA SER A 221 -7.06 1.22 -4.22
C SER A 221 -7.20 2.74 -4.32
N PHE A 222 -6.71 3.35 -5.41
CA PHE A 222 -6.90 4.79 -5.67
C PHE A 222 -8.32 5.15 -6.09
N ALA A 223 -8.85 4.46 -7.09
CA ALA A 223 -10.10 4.84 -7.72
C ALA A 223 -11.32 4.61 -6.82
N PHE A 224 -11.21 3.65 -5.90
CA PHE A 224 -12.25 3.24 -4.96
C PHE A 224 -11.86 3.51 -3.50
N HIS A 225 -11.01 4.51 -3.25
CA HIS A 225 -10.55 4.86 -1.89
C HIS A 225 -11.70 5.12 -0.91
N HIS A 226 -12.72 5.91 -1.29
CA HIS A 226 -13.90 6.12 -0.45
C HIS A 226 -14.68 4.83 -0.16
N LEU A 227 -14.83 3.97 -1.17
CA LEU A 227 -15.48 2.67 -1.01
C LEU A 227 -14.67 1.77 -0.06
N HIS A 228 -13.35 1.84 -0.13
CA HIS A 228 -12.46 1.15 0.79
C HIS A 228 -12.64 1.66 2.23
N HIS A 229 -12.77 2.97 2.45
CA HIS A 229 -13.10 3.52 3.76
C HIS A 229 -14.41 2.99 4.34
N ALA A 230 -15.44 2.87 3.50
CA ALA A 230 -16.74 2.32 3.91
C ALA A 230 -16.72 0.80 4.12
N TYR A 231 -15.92 0.07 3.34
CA TYR A 231 -15.86 -1.39 3.34
C TYR A 231 -14.41 -1.92 3.38
N PRO A 232 -13.66 -1.66 4.46
CA PRO A 232 -12.21 -1.92 4.51
C PRO A 232 -11.84 -3.41 4.47
N SER A 233 -12.78 -4.29 4.87
CA SER A 233 -12.61 -5.74 4.79
C SER A 233 -12.70 -6.31 3.38
N VAL A 234 -13.18 -5.53 2.40
CA VAL A 234 -13.27 -5.98 1.02
C VAL A 234 -11.86 -5.96 0.42
N PRO A 235 -11.36 -7.10 -0.12
CA PRO A 235 -10.06 -7.14 -0.78
C PRO A 235 -9.97 -6.09 -1.89
N THR A 236 -8.82 -5.44 -2.02
CA THR A 236 -8.64 -4.38 -3.03
C THR A 236 -8.96 -4.88 -4.46
N ALA A 237 -8.67 -6.15 -4.76
CA ALA A 237 -8.99 -6.80 -6.03
C ALA A 237 -10.50 -6.92 -6.32
N LEU A 238 -11.36 -6.82 -5.30
CA LEU A 238 -12.82 -6.89 -5.40
C LEU A 238 -13.51 -5.52 -5.28
N LEU A 239 -12.78 -4.43 -5.03
CA LEU A 239 -13.38 -3.09 -4.98
C LEU A 239 -14.17 -2.70 -6.25
N PRO A 240 -13.74 -3.05 -7.48
CA PRO A 240 -14.55 -2.78 -8.67
C PRO A 240 -15.87 -3.56 -8.71
N LEU A 241 -15.93 -4.74 -8.08
CA LEU A 241 -17.16 -5.54 -7.95
C LEU A 241 -18.03 -4.97 -6.84
N ALA A 242 -17.44 -4.66 -5.69
CA ALA A 242 -18.11 -4.00 -4.56
C ALA A 242 -18.80 -2.70 -5.00
N ALA A 243 -18.16 -1.89 -5.85
CA ALA A 243 -18.73 -0.65 -6.38
C ALA A 243 -20.00 -0.88 -7.23
N ARG A 244 -20.23 -2.09 -7.76
CA ARG A 244 -21.44 -2.44 -8.51
C ARG A 244 -22.54 -3.01 -7.62
N GLU A 245 -22.15 -3.63 -6.51
CA GLU A 245 -23.04 -4.45 -5.70
C GLU A 245 -23.43 -3.82 -4.37
N LEU A 246 -22.67 -2.82 -3.92
CA LEU A 246 -22.86 -2.09 -2.67
C LEU A 246 -23.28 -0.65 -2.99
N PRO A 247 -24.07 -0.02 -2.10
CA PRO A 247 -24.40 1.39 -2.25
C PRO A 247 -23.13 2.25 -2.18
N GLU A 248 -23.09 3.32 -2.99
CA GLU A 248 -22.05 4.33 -2.86
C GLU A 248 -22.16 4.97 -1.46
N PRO A 249 -21.04 5.15 -0.73
CA PRO A 249 -21.03 5.90 0.52
C PRO A 249 -21.46 7.36 0.24
N GLU A 250 -22.19 7.97 1.17
CA GLU A 250 -22.52 9.40 1.09
C GLU A 250 -21.23 10.23 1.21
N GLU A 251 -21.08 11.31 0.41
CA GLU A 251 -19.86 12.13 0.36
C GLU A 251 -19.57 12.87 1.69
N ASP A 252 -20.59 13.04 2.54
CA ASP A 252 -20.53 13.87 3.76
C ASP A 252 -19.76 13.22 4.93
N ASP A 253 -19.54 11.90 4.93
CA ASP A 253 -18.88 11.20 6.05
C ASP A 253 -17.36 11.47 6.17
N HIS A 254 -16.77 12.24 5.26
CA HIS A 254 -15.33 12.53 5.24
C HIS A 254 -14.96 14.01 5.47
N HIS A 255 -15.96 14.89 5.64
CA HIS A 255 -15.76 16.35 5.71
C HIS A 255 -16.24 16.99 7.01
N HIS A 256 -16.34 16.23 8.10
CA HIS A 256 -16.76 16.79 9.38
C HIS A 256 -15.57 17.21 10.26
N HIS A 257 -15.39 18.55 10.28
CA HIS A 257 -14.70 19.42 11.25
C HIS A 257 -13.22 19.73 11.01
#